data_AF-I3SFK1-F1
#
_entry.id   AF-I3SFK1-F1
#
_cell.length_a   1.000
_cell.length_b   1.000
_cell.length_c   1.000
_cell.angle_alpha   90.00
_cell.angle_beta   90.00
_cell.angle_gamma   90.00
#
_symmetry.space_group_name_H-M   'P 1'
#
loop_
_entity.id
_entity.type
_entity.pdbx_description
1 polymer ?
#
loop_
_entity_poly.entity_id
_entity_poly.type
_entity_poly.pdbx_seq_one_letter_code
_entity_poly.pdbx_strand_id
1 'polypeptide(L)'
;MAAVDSRKKSVVLALCKHLQLDSSVIPADNFDNDIKTLYLNIAAASGQEVNHSVEVLKWVAFAEAFPVALDASFENLKKLNDELSDKSVLLGNGLKPSEADVVVFSVIHSSLISISDTDKEKLPHVLRWMDYIQHKQELIGLFEEILLQKPDFDPPVTKSIGAVEADSKTNKTEQSIKNTNKPEADISKIKQS
;
A
#
# COMPACT_ATOMS: atom_id res chain seq x y z
N MET A 1 28.44 10.21 -1.26
CA MET A 1 28.46 9.63 0.10
C MET A 1 27.22 10.05 0.89
N ALA A 2 27.03 11.34 1.23
CA ALA A 2 25.89 11.78 2.05
C ALA A 2 24.49 11.30 1.62
N ALA A 3 24.17 11.30 0.32
CA ALA A 3 22.87 10.81 -0.16
C ALA A 3 22.66 9.29 0.02
N VAL A 4 23.74 8.50 -0.11
CA VAL A 4 23.71 7.04 0.09
C VAL A 4 23.59 6.73 1.58
N ASP A 5 24.32 7.46 2.43
CA ASP A 5 24.27 7.30 3.88
C ASP A 5 22.89 7.68 4.44
N SER A 6 22.26 8.71 3.85
CA SER A 6 20.87 9.08 4.14
C SER A 6 19.89 7.96 3.76
N ARG A 7 20.08 7.34 2.59
CA ARG A 7 19.22 6.25 2.11
C ARG A 7 19.27 5.03 3.03
N LYS A 8 20.46 4.61 3.47
CA LYS A 8 20.62 3.49 4.40
C LYS A 8 19.90 3.75 5.73
N LYS A 9 20.02 4.98 6.26
CA LYS A 9 19.30 5.40 7.48
C LYS A 9 17.78 5.32 7.31
N SER A 10 17.26 5.82 6.19
CA SER A 10 15.82 5.73 5.89
C SER A 10 15.33 4.28 5.84
N VAL A 11 16.07 3.38 5.17
CA VAL A 11 15.74 1.94 5.12
C VAL A 11 15.70 1.33 6.51
N VAL A 12 16.73 1.60 7.33
CA VAL A 12 16.81 1.10 8.71
C VAL A 12 15.60 1.55 9.54
N LEU A 13 15.30 2.85 9.55
CA LEU A 13 14.19 3.39 10.35
C LEU A 13 12.84 2.83 9.91
N ALA A 14 12.62 2.74 8.59
CA ALA A 14 11.39 2.21 8.03
C ALA A 14 11.21 0.72 8.34
N LEU A 15 12.27 -0.09 8.21
CA LEU A 15 12.24 -1.51 8.54
C LEU A 15 12.05 -1.75 10.03
N CYS A 16 12.74 -1.01 10.90
CA CYS A 16 12.52 -1.08 12.34
C CYS A 16 11.06 -0.77 12.69
N LYS A 17 10.48 0.27 12.08
CA LYS A 17 9.05 0.58 12.25
C LYS A 17 8.15 -0.56 11.78
N HIS A 18 8.39 -1.10 10.59
CA HIS A 18 7.61 -2.21 10.02
C HIS A 18 7.62 -3.46 10.91
N LEU A 19 8.80 -3.81 11.41
CA LEU A 19 9.04 -5.00 12.24
C LEU A 19 8.81 -4.76 13.74
N GLN A 20 8.38 -3.55 14.12
CA GLN A 20 8.13 -3.16 15.51
C GLN A 20 9.37 -3.32 16.41
N LEU A 21 10.54 -2.99 15.86
CA LEU A 21 11.82 -3.02 16.53
C LEU A 21 12.23 -1.62 17.02
N ASP A 22 12.96 -1.58 18.13
CA ASP A 22 13.68 -0.36 18.51
C ASP A 22 14.85 -0.13 17.56
N SER A 23 14.94 1.08 17.01
CA SER A 23 16.08 1.51 16.20
C SER A 23 17.43 1.40 16.92
N SER A 24 17.44 1.41 18.26
CA SER A 24 18.64 1.23 19.08
C SER A 24 19.25 -0.18 18.97
N VAL A 25 18.51 -1.14 18.41
CA VAL A 25 18.99 -2.51 18.19
C VAL A 25 20.05 -2.56 17.08
N ILE A 26 20.16 -1.52 16.25
CA ILE A 26 21.20 -1.43 15.22
C ILE A 26 22.35 -0.54 15.71
N PRO A 27 23.56 -1.11 15.88
CA PRO A 27 24.75 -0.35 16.21
C PRO A 27 25.06 0.77 15.20
N ALA A 28 25.60 1.91 15.67
CA ALA A 28 25.86 3.07 14.81
C ALA A 28 26.94 2.83 13.74
N ASP A 29 27.82 1.86 13.95
CA ASP A 29 28.83 1.36 13.01
C ASP A 29 28.22 0.49 11.89
N ASN A 30 26.98 -0.01 12.04
CA ASN A 30 26.35 -0.81 10.99
C ASN A 30 25.94 -0.01 9.75
N PHE A 31 25.95 1.32 9.76
CA PHE A 31 25.60 2.13 8.57
C PHE A 31 26.66 2.07 7.46
N ASP A 32 27.86 1.56 7.76
CA ASP A 32 28.87 1.27 6.74
C ASP A 32 28.48 0.06 5.87
N ASN A 33 27.65 -0.84 6.40
CA ASN A 33 27.17 -2.02 5.68
C ASN A 33 26.31 -1.66 4.47
N ASP A 34 26.24 -2.58 3.51
CA ASP A 34 25.30 -2.48 2.39
C ASP A 34 23.84 -2.68 2.84
N ILE A 35 22.89 -2.30 1.98
CA ILE A 35 21.45 -2.40 2.29
C ILE A 35 21.07 -3.86 2.57
N LYS A 36 21.69 -4.81 1.87
CA LYS A 36 21.44 -6.23 2.06
C LYS A 36 21.84 -6.73 3.45
N THR A 37 23.05 -6.41 3.91
CA THR A 37 23.52 -6.80 5.24
C THR A 37 22.70 -6.12 6.33
N LEU A 38 22.35 -4.84 6.14
CA LEU A 38 21.44 -4.13 7.04
C LEU A 38 20.09 -4.84 7.17
N TYR A 39 19.46 -5.19 6.05
CA TYR A 39 18.20 -5.93 6.04
C TYR A 39 18.32 -7.28 6.78
N LEU A 40 19.36 -8.06 6.50
CA LEU A 40 19.56 -9.37 7.15
C LEU A 40 19.76 -9.23 8.66
N ASN A 41 20.51 -8.23 9.12
CA ASN A 41 20.72 -7.97 10.54
C ASN A 41 19.42 -7.58 11.26
N ILE A 42 18.60 -6.73 10.65
CA ILE A 42 17.31 -6.32 11.23
C ILE A 42 16.35 -7.50 11.29
N ALA A 43 16.27 -8.26 10.21
CA ALA A 43 15.41 -9.43 10.14
C ALA A 43 15.82 -10.50 11.16
N ALA A 44 17.13 -10.72 11.35
CA ALA A 44 17.63 -11.60 12.40
C ALA A 44 17.26 -11.09 13.80
N ALA A 45 17.32 -9.78 14.02
CA ALA A 45 16.96 -9.15 15.29
C ALA A 45 15.44 -9.17 15.57
N SER A 46 14.59 -9.25 14.55
CA SER A 46 13.13 -9.28 14.73
C SER A 46 12.61 -10.55 15.39
N GLY A 47 13.40 -11.64 15.36
CA GLY A 47 13.01 -12.94 15.91
C GLY A 47 11.78 -13.56 15.23
N GLN A 48 11.23 -12.92 14.19
CA GLN A 48 10.22 -13.52 13.33
C GLN A 48 10.93 -14.58 12.48
N GLU A 49 10.25 -15.70 12.19
CA GLU A 49 10.67 -16.57 11.09
C GLU A 49 10.51 -15.78 9.79
N VAL A 50 11.49 -14.91 9.52
CA VAL A 50 11.60 -14.22 8.25
C VAL A 50 12.06 -15.29 7.29
N ASN A 51 11.10 -15.98 6.70
CA ASN A 51 11.35 -16.84 5.56
C ASN A 51 11.81 -15.89 4.46
N HIS A 52 13.14 -15.69 4.37
CA HIS A 52 13.77 -14.83 3.38
C HIS A 52 13.49 -15.41 2.01
N SER A 53 12.30 -15.13 1.50
CA SER A 53 11.94 -15.58 0.18
C SER A 53 12.92 -14.95 -0.80
N VAL A 54 13.32 -15.73 -1.78
CA VAL A 54 14.21 -15.29 -2.87
C VAL A 54 13.70 -13.97 -3.48
N GLU A 55 12.37 -13.78 -3.48
CA GLU A 55 11.69 -12.56 -3.92
C GLU A 55 12.01 -11.33 -3.05
N VAL A 56 12.03 -11.44 -1.71
CA VAL A 56 12.39 -10.28 -0.87
C VAL A 56 13.85 -9.87 -1.14
N LEU A 57 14.76 -10.84 -1.24
CA LEU A 57 16.17 -10.55 -1.53
C LEU A 57 16.38 -9.93 -2.92
N LYS A 58 15.54 -10.26 -3.91
CA LYS A 58 15.52 -9.59 -5.22
C LYS A 58 15.18 -8.11 -5.09
N TRP A 59 14.19 -7.76 -4.29
CA TRP A 59 13.81 -6.36 -4.06
C TRP A 59 14.85 -5.59 -3.25
N VAL A 60 15.51 -6.26 -2.30
CA VAL A 60 16.66 -5.71 -1.57
C VAL A 60 17.81 -5.41 -2.54
N ALA A 61 18.11 -6.32 -3.47
CA ALA A 61 19.13 -6.10 -4.49
C ALA A 61 18.75 -4.96 -5.46
N PHE A 62 17.48 -4.86 -5.84
CA PHE A 62 16.98 -3.72 -6.61
C PHE A 62 17.23 -2.41 -5.87
N ALA A 63 16.92 -2.37 -4.57
CA ALA A 63 17.07 -1.16 -3.76
C ALA A 63 18.54 -0.74 -3.58
N GLU A 64 19.44 -1.71 -3.47
CA GLU A 64 20.88 -1.49 -3.41
C GLU A 64 21.44 -0.94 -4.73
N ALA A 65 20.97 -1.47 -5.86
CA ALA A 65 21.37 -1.03 -7.18
C ALA A 65 20.66 0.25 -7.65
N PHE A 66 19.68 0.76 -6.90
CA PHE A 66 18.88 1.91 -7.32
C PHE A 66 19.76 3.16 -7.48
N PRO A 67 19.80 3.79 -8.66
CA PRO A 67 20.74 4.86 -8.93
C PRO A 67 20.40 6.15 -8.15
N VAL A 68 21.43 6.95 -7.89
CA VAL A 68 21.28 8.29 -7.28
C VAL A 68 21.07 9.37 -8.35
N ALA A 69 21.60 9.17 -9.55
CA ALA A 69 21.45 10.11 -10.66
C ALA A 69 19.98 10.16 -11.14
N LEU A 70 19.46 11.38 -11.33
CA LEU A 70 18.04 11.62 -11.63
C LEU A 70 17.55 10.84 -12.84
N ASP A 71 18.20 10.97 -14.00
CA ASP A 71 17.80 10.31 -15.24
C ASP A 71 17.79 8.78 -15.11
N ALA A 72 18.83 8.22 -14.51
CA ALA A 72 18.91 6.79 -14.26
C ALA A 72 17.85 6.31 -13.26
N SER A 73 17.54 7.12 -12.23
CA SER A 73 16.50 6.81 -11.26
C SER A 73 15.12 6.84 -11.91
N PHE A 74 14.88 7.79 -12.81
CA PHE A 74 13.63 7.89 -13.54
C PHE A 74 13.40 6.69 -14.48
N GLU A 75 14.42 6.22 -15.18
CA GLU A 75 14.31 5.00 -15.98
C GLU A 75 14.03 3.75 -15.12
N ASN A 76 14.57 3.67 -13.90
CA ASN A 76 14.23 2.60 -12.97
C ASN A 76 12.81 2.74 -12.41
N LEU A 77 12.34 3.96 -12.17
CA LEU A 77 10.97 4.23 -11.75
C LEU A 77 9.96 3.82 -12.83
N LYS A 78 10.26 4.02 -14.12
CA LYS A 78 9.40 3.51 -15.22
C LYS A 78 9.26 1.99 -15.20
N LYS A 79 10.37 1.28 -15.04
CA LYS A 79 10.36 -0.19 -14.93
C LYS A 79 9.56 -0.66 -13.72
N LEU A 80 9.74 0.02 -12.57
CA LEU A 80 8.95 -0.25 -11.36
C LEU A 80 7.46 0.03 -11.58
N ASN A 81 7.14 1.08 -12.33
CA ASN A 81 5.76 1.43 -12.68
C ASN A 81 5.09 0.31 -13.49
N ASP A 82 5.77 -0.24 -14.49
CA ASP A 82 5.26 -1.35 -15.29
C ASP A 82 5.02 -2.60 -14.41
N GLU A 83 5.97 -2.92 -13.53
CA GLU A 83 5.89 -4.04 -12.58
C GLU A 83 4.75 -3.88 -11.55
N LEU A 84 4.35 -2.64 -11.25
CA LEU A 84 3.26 -2.33 -10.33
C LEU A 84 1.89 -2.24 -11.02
N SER A 85 1.80 -2.38 -12.34
CA SER A 85 0.54 -2.16 -13.08
C SER A 85 -0.63 -3.00 -12.54
N ASP A 86 -0.38 -4.27 -12.22
CA ASP A 86 -1.34 -5.23 -11.67
C ASP A 86 -1.17 -5.51 -10.17
N LYS A 87 -0.29 -4.78 -9.48
CA LYS A 87 0.07 -5.01 -8.07
C LYS A 87 -0.23 -3.84 -7.15
N SER A 88 -0.90 -4.12 -6.03
CA SER A 88 -1.10 -3.13 -4.96
C SER A 88 0.07 -3.07 -3.97
N VAL A 89 0.86 -4.14 -3.89
CA VAL A 89 2.09 -4.28 -3.09
C VAL A 89 3.08 -5.15 -3.88
N LEU A 90 4.38 -4.96 -3.68
CA LEU A 90 5.43 -5.71 -4.38
C LEU A 90 5.37 -7.19 -4.08
N LEU A 91 5.12 -7.54 -2.81
CA LEU A 91 4.90 -8.90 -2.34
C LEU A 91 3.77 -8.91 -1.30
N GLY A 92 3.02 -10.01 -1.24
CA GLY A 92 1.99 -10.22 -0.23
C GLY A 92 0.56 -10.05 -0.74
N ASN A 93 0.10 -10.99 -1.58
CA ASN A 93 -1.31 -11.21 -1.99
C ASN A 93 -2.17 -9.95 -2.27
N GLY A 94 -1.57 -8.81 -2.59
CA GLY A 94 -2.24 -7.53 -2.83
C GLY A 94 -2.73 -6.75 -1.60
N LEU A 95 -2.63 -7.28 -0.38
CA LEU A 95 -3.33 -6.71 0.78
C LEU A 95 -2.41 -6.13 1.87
N LYS A 96 -1.30 -6.80 2.17
CA LYS A 96 -0.43 -6.42 3.28
C LYS A 96 0.94 -6.04 2.73
N PRO A 97 1.43 -4.82 2.97
CA PRO A 97 2.81 -4.46 2.64
C PRO A 97 3.79 -5.43 3.30
N SER A 98 4.83 -5.77 2.56
CA SER A 98 5.94 -6.60 2.98
C SER A 98 7.19 -5.78 3.24
N GLU A 99 8.25 -6.42 3.71
CA GLU A 99 9.59 -5.83 3.84
C GLU A 99 10.11 -5.33 2.48
N ALA A 100 9.77 -6.00 1.38
CA ALA A 100 10.12 -5.54 0.04
C ALA A 100 9.51 -4.17 -0.25
N ASP A 101 8.25 -3.95 0.12
CA ASP A 101 7.60 -2.66 -0.08
C ASP A 101 8.30 -1.56 0.71
N VAL A 102 8.62 -1.83 1.98
CA VAL A 102 9.27 -0.88 2.89
C VAL A 102 10.67 -0.51 2.41
N VAL A 103 11.45 -1.50 1.99
CA VAL A 103 12.82 -1.28 1.48
C VAL A 103 12.78 -0.45 0.20
N VAL A 104 11.95 -0.84 -0.78
CA VAL A 104 11.85 -0.13 -2.06
C VAL A 104 11.31 1.28 -1.86
N PHE A 105 10.29 1.45 -1.01
CA PHE A 105 9.72 2.76 -0.70
C PHE A 105 10.81 3.72 -0.22
N SER A 106 11.61 3.24 0.75
CA SER A 106 12.64 4.04 1.40
C SER A 106 13.70 4.55 0.44
N VAL A 107 14.07 3.76 -0.57
CA VAL A 107 15.15 4.13 -1.50
C VAL A 107 14.71 5.00 -2.66
N ILE A 108 13.46 4.86 -3.11
CA ILE A 108 12.95 5.64 -4.25
C ILE A 108 12.33 6.97 -3.83
N HIS A 109 11.97 7.12 -2.55
CA HIS A 109 11.24 8.27 -2.01
C HIS A 109 11.87 9.62 -2.41
N SER A 110 13.17 9.80 -2.15
CA SER A 110 13.86 11.05 -2.49
C SER A 110 13.89 11.33 -4.00
N SER A 111 13.99 10.29 -4.83
CA SER A 111 13.97 10.43 -6.29
C SER A 111 12.59 10.86 -6.77
N LEU A 112 11.53 10.34 -6.15
CA LEU A 112 10.16 10.68 -6.53
C LEU A 112 9.79 12.14 -6.16
N ILE A 113 10.34 12.66 -5.06
CA ILE A 113 10.21 14.07 -4.70
C ILE A 113 10.95 14.96 -5.70
N SER A 114 12.10 14.51 -6.19
CA SER A 114 13.00 15.31 -7.03
C SER A 114 12.58 15.42 -8.51
N ILE A 115 11.67 14.56 -9.00
CA ILE A 115 11.20 14.61 -10.39
C ILE A 115 10.07 15.63 -10.60
N SER A 116 9.94 16.13 -11.83
CA SER A 116 8.90 17.09 -12.21
C SER A 116 7.50 16.49 -12.15
N ASP A 117 6.46 17.33 -12.00
CA ASP A 117 5.08 16.84 -12.01
C ASP A 117 4.69 16.21 -13.36
N THR A 118 5.19 16.75 -14.47
CA THR A 118 5.05 16.14 -15.81
C THR A 118 5.64 14.73 -15.89
N ASP A 119 6.71 14.45 -15.14
CA ASP A 119 7.31 13.12 -15.09
C ASP A 119 6.57 12.20 -14.12
N LYS A 120 6.03 12.73 -13.02
CA LYS A 120 5.16 11.98 -12.11
C LYS A 120 3.91 11.47 -12.80
N GLU A 121 3.31 12.24 -13.71
CA GLU A 121 2.16 11.81 -14.53
C GLU A 121 2.45 10.52 -15.33
N LYS A 122 3.71 10.23 -15.65
CA LYS A 122 4.14 9.02 -16.37
C LYS A 122 4.31 7.81 -15.45
N LEU A 123 4.14 7.98 -14.13
CA LEU A 123 4.38 6.95 -13.11
C LEU A 123 3.13 6.66 -12.25
N PRO A 124 1.92 6.51 -12.83
CA PRO A 124 0.68 6.44 -12.06
C PRO A 124 0.63 5.25 -11.08
N HIS A 125 1.25 4.12 -11.41
CA HIS A 125 1.25 2.92 -10.57
C HIS A 125 2.21 3.05 -9.40
N VAL A 126 3.37 3.69 -9.61
CA VAL A 126 4.30 4.04 -8.52
C VAL A 126 3.65 5.04 -7.58
N LEU A 127 3.01 6.09 -8.10
CA LEU A 127 2.34 7.09 -7.26
C LEU A 127 1.25 6.44 -6.40
N ARG A 128 0.34 5.67 -7.02
CA ARG A 128 -0.69 4.90 -6.30
C ARG A 128 -0.09 4.03 -5.20
N TRP A 129 0.98 3.30 -5.53
CA TRP A 129 1.65 2.41 -4.58
C TRP A 129 2.32 3.19 -3.44
N MET A 130 3.03 4.29 -3.72
CA MET A 130 3.64 5.15 -2.70
C MET A 130 2.60 5.71 -1.74
N ASP A 131 1.44 6.15 -2.24
CA ASP A 131 0.32 6.59 -1.40
C ASP A 131 -0.15 5.48 -0.47
N TYR A 132 -0.32 4.29 -1.03
CA TYR A 132 -0.77 3.15 -0.26
C TYR A 132 0.23 2.79 0.85
N ILE A 133 1.52 2.69 0.51
CA ILE A 133 2.57 2.32 1.48
C ILE A 133 2.76 3.38 2.54
N GLN A 134 2.86 4.68 2.18
CA GLN A 134 3.10 5.75 3.17
C GLN A 134 2.02 5.80 4.25
N HIS A 135 0.75 5.54 3.87
CA HIS A 135 -0.37 5.51 4.80
C HIS A 135 -0.50 4.19 5.55
N LYS A 136 -0.36 3.05 4.88
CA LYS A 136 -0.53 1.73 5.52
C LYS A 136 0.59 1.36 6.48
N GLN A 137 1.78 1.88 6.24
CA GLN A 137 2.94 1.67 7.12
C GLN A 137 3.17 2.87 8.06
N GLU A 138 2.29 3.87 8.02
CA GLU A 138 2.37 5.10 8.82
C GLU A 138 3.75 5.78 8.70
N LEU A 139 4.32 5.80 7.50
CA LEU A 139 5.69 6.30 7.26
C LEU A 139 5.76 7.83 7.22
N ILE A 140 4.61 8.50 7.19
CA ILE A 140 4.52 9.97 7.32
C ILE A 140 5.15 10.40 8.65
N GLY A 141 6.07 11.37 8.58
CA GLY A 141 6.87 11.83 9.72
C GLY A 141 8.25 11.16 9.82
N LEU A 142 8.40 9.93 9.32
CA LEU A 142 9.74 9.38 9.00
C LEU A 142 10.23 9.87 7.64
N PHE A 143 9.29 10.05 6.72
CA PHE A 143 9.51 10.58 5.38
C PHE A 143 8.63 11.81 5.15
N GLU A 144 9.08 12.70 4.26
CA GLU A 144 8.23 13.77 3.73
C GLU A 144 7.03 13.17 3.01
N GLU A 145 5.83 13.68 3.28
CA GLU A 145 4.61 13.17 2.67
C GLU A 145 4.59 13.49 1.18
N ILE A 146 4.37 12.47 0.35
CA ILE A 146 4.19 12.68 -1.08
C ILE A 146 2.72 12.99 -1.32
N LEU A 147 2.45 14.28 -1.55
CA LEU A 147 1.12 14.75 -1.90
C LEU A 147 0.78 14.35 -3.33
N LEU A 148 -0.25 13.52 -3.48
CA LEU A 148 -0.77 13.13 -4.78
C LEU A 148 -2.08 13.85 -5.04
N GLN A 149 -2.20 14.43 -6.23
CA GLN A 149 -3.48 14.90 -6.72
C GLN A 149 -4.34 13.68 -7.07
N LYS A 150 -5.28 13.37 -6.18
CA LYS A 150 -6.24 12.29 -6.39
C LYS A 150 -7.29 12.79 -7.39
N PRO A 151 -7.61 12.02 -8.45
CA PRO A 151 -8.67 12.40 -9.36
C PRO A 151 -10.00 12.50 -8.59
N ASP A 152 -10.81 13.50 -8.95
CA ASP A 152 -12.14 13.64 -8.37
C ASP A 152 -12.95 12.39 -8.71
N PHE A 153 -13.45 11.73 -7.66
CA PHE A 153 -14.32 10.58 -7.81
C PHE A 153 -15.77 11.05 -7.77
N ASP A 154 -16.45 11.00 -8.93
CA ASP A 154 -17.89 11.21 -9.04
C ASP A 154 -18.59 9.84 -9.12
N PRO A 155 -19.01 9.25 -7.98
CA PRO A 155 -19.72 7.99 -8.01
C PRO A 155 -21.05 8.17 -8.75
N PRO A 156 -21.44 7.24 -9.63
CA PRO A 156 -22.74 7.31 -10.27
C PRO A 156 -23.83 7.32 -9.19
N VAL A 157 -24.48 8.48 -9.03
CA VAL A 157 -25.61 8.65 -8.12
C VAL A 157 -26.67 7.65 -8.56
N THR A 158 -27.01 6.72 -7.68
CA THR A 158 -28.14 5.82 -7.88
C THR A 158 -29.38 6.71 -7.91
N LYS A 159 -29.88 7.03 -9.11
CA LYS A 159 -31.16 7.72 -9.27
C LYS A 159 -32.19 6.90 -8.50
N SER A 160 -32.74 7.45 -7.43
CA SER A 160 -33.86 6.82 -6.74
C SER A 160 -34.94 6.58 -7.79
N ILE A 161 -35.37 5.33 -7.96
CA ILE A 161 -36.49 5.01 -8.83
C ILE A 161 -37.72 5.72 -8.26
N GLY A 162 -38.12 6.80 -8.93
CA GLY A 162 -39.44 7.41 -8.93
C GLY A 162 -40.00 7.86 -7.57
N ALA A 163 -39.74 9.11 -7.20
CA ALA A 163 -40.83 9.90 -6.62
C ALA A 163 -41.82 10.18 -7.77
N VAL A 164 -42.87 9.37 -7.85
CA VAL A 164 -44.04 9.69 -8.66
C VAL A 164 -44.70 10.90 -7.99
N GLU A 165 -44.71 12.03 -8.71
CA GLU A 165 -45.55 13.16 -8.37
C GLU A 165 -47.01 12.70 -8.32
N ALA A 166 -47.65 12.83 -7.16
CA ALA A 166 -49.09 12.76 -7.02
C ALA A 166 -49.52 13.79 -5.99
N ASP A 167 -49.70 15.03 -6.43
CA ASP A 167 -50.51 15.99 -5.70
C ASP A 167 -51.96 15.83 -6.18
N SER A 168 -52.81 15.27 -5.32
CA SER A 168 -54.27 15.45 -5.36
C SER A 168 -54.86 15.04 -4.00
N LYS A 169 -55.15 16.06 -3.20
CA LYS A 169 -56.11 16.02 -2.08
C LYS A 169 -57.32 15.12 -2.42
N THR A 170 -57.65 14.13 -1.58
CA THR A 170 -58.62 14.24 -0.47
C THR A 170 -59.04 12.84 0.01
N ASN A 171 -59.19 12.70 1.34
CA ASN A 171 -59.94 11.68 2.09
C ASN A 171 -59.40 10.24 2.12
N LYS A 172 -59.00 9.79 3.33
CA LYS A 172 -59.86 9.02 4.27
C LYS A 172 -58.98 8.14 5.18
N THR A 173 -59.02 8.47 6.48
CA THR A 173 -59.18 7.55 7.62
C THR A 173 -58.18 6.39 7.84
N GLU A 174 -57.41 6.58 8.92
CA GLU A 174 -57.14 5.64 10.02
C GLU A 174 -56.33 4.33 9.85
N GLN A 175 -55.34 4.26 10.74
CA GLN A 175 -55.07 3.18 11.69
C GLN A 175 -54.53 1.83 11.21
N SER A 176 -53.48 1.46 11.95
CA SER A 176 -53.37 0.20 12.69
C SER A 176 -52.55 -0.93 12.07
N ILE A 177 -51.41 -1.19 12.72
CA ILE A 177 -50.97 -2.46 13.31
C ILE A 177 -51.17 -3.70 12.41
N LYS A 178 -50.09 -4.45 12.10
CA LYS A 178 -49.73 -5.69 12.83
C LYS A 178 -48.53 -6.42 12.21
N ASN A 179 -47.60 -6.65 13.11
CA ASN A 179 -46.55 -7.65 13.19
C ASN A 179 -46.96 -9.08 12.70
N THR A 180 -45.94 -9.83 12.25
CA THR A 180 -45.68 -11.26 12.59
C THR A 180 -46.08 -12.39 11.59
N ASN A 181 -45.03 -13.14 11.21
CA ASN A 181 -44.90 -14.60 10.94
C ASN A 181 -45.34 -15.27 9.61
N LYS A 182 -44.32 -15.91 9.00
CA LYS A 182 -44.22 -17.22 8.27
C LYS A 182 -45.27 -18.27 8.78
N PRO A 183 -45.67 -19.39 8.09
CA PRO A 183 -44.78 -20.25 7.28
C PRO A 183 -45.34 -21.21 6.19
N GLU A 184 -44.40 -21.98 5.62
CA GLU A 184 -44.44 -23.39 5.15
C GLU A 184 -45.25 -23.88 3.93
N ALA A 185 -44.57 -24.61 3.03
CA ALA A 185 -44.72 -26.05 2.74
C ALA A 185 -43.63 -26.47 1.71
N ASP A 186 -42.65 -27.36 2.00
CA ASP A 186 -42.72 -28.83 2.18
C ASP A 186 -43.00 -29.53 0.81
N ILE A 187 -42.16 -30.43 0.26
CA ILE A 187 -41.96 -31.85 0.64
C ILE A 187 -40.73 -32.36 -0.14
N SER A 188 -39.63 -32.77 0.53
CA SER A 188 -39.19 -34.16 0.83
C SER A 188 -38.91 -35.07 -0.40
N LYS A 189 -37.94 -36.01 -0.47
CA LYS A 189 -37.14 -36.77 0.52
C LYS A 189 -36.11 -37.65 -0.26
N ILE A 190 -34.92 -37.89 0.34
CA ILE A 190 -34.23 -39.22 0.50
C ILE A 190 -33.65 -39.90 -0.78
N LYS A 191 -32.49 -40.59 -0.83
CA LYS A 191 -31.60 -41.24 0.16
C LYS A 191 -30.16 -41.38 -0.37
N GLN A 192 -29.28 -41.56 0.61
CA GLN A 192 -27.94 -42.16 0.61
C GLN A 192 -27.68 -43.27 -0.43
N SER A 193 -26.43 -43.36 -0.88
CA SER A 193 -25.47 -44.43 -0.52
C SER A 193 -24.06 -43.92 -0.75
#